data_AF-B5API7-F1
#
_entry.id   AF-B5API7-F1
#
_cell.length_a   1.000
_cell.length_b   1.000
_cell.length_c   1.000
_cell.angle_alpha   90.00
_cell.angle_beta   90.00
_cell.angle_gamma   90.00
#
_symmetry.space_group_name_H-M   'P 1'
#
loop_
_entity.id
_entity.type
_entity.pdbx_description
1 polymer ?
#
loop_
_entity_poly.entity_id
_entity_poly.type
_entity_poly.pdbx_seq_one_letter_code
_entity_poly.pdbx_strand_id
1 'polypeptide(L)'
;MIAKIIEGRSFGGCVGYALKKDSEIIHVNGLRTDSAKTITQDFNFQRMLNPRLGKAVGHIILSWNTEDKNKLNNDIMLSAAKRYLSKLDIRDTQCLMVRHHDRQHDHIHIIFNRVNDHGKTISNSNQRYKSFKACKELNALYGFKQSEGKRNVNRGRLKGNDLTKYQIYDTVKAGKRPQ
;
A
#
# COMPACT_ATOMS: atom_id res chain seq x y z
N MET A 1 -10.15 -1.62 -6.70
CA MET A 1 -8.90 -1.29 -5.98
C MET A 1 -7.72 -2.13 -6.46
N ILE A 2 -6.52 -1.53 -6.43
CA ILE A 2 -5.21 -2.16 -6.67
C ILE A 2 -4.26 -1.84 -5.51
N ALA A 3 -3.21 -2.65 -5.34
CA ALA A 3 -2.23 -2.47 -4.28
C ALA A 3 -0.81 -2.37 -4.84
N LYS A 4 -0.03 -1.42 -4.32
CA LYS A 4 1.42 -1.37 -4.48
C LYS A 4 2.06 -1.61 -3.10
N ILE A 5 3.00 -2.55 -3.03
CA ILE A 5 3.70 -2.88 -1.79
C ILE A 5 5.16 -2.45 -1.92
N ILE A 6 5.66 -1.77 -0.90
CA ILE A 6 7.00 -1.20 -0.79
C ILE A 6 7.56 -1.59 0.58
N GLU A 7 8.86 -1.89 0.61
CA GLU A 7 9.59 -2.12 1.85
C GLU A 7 10.68 -1.07 2.00
N GLY A 8 10.77 -0.48 3.18
CA GLY A 8 11.69 0.61 3.48
C GLY A 8 12.57 0.33 4.70
N ARG A 9 13.62 1.14 4.85
CA ARG A 9 14.55 1.10 6.00
C ARG A 9 14.25 2.18 7.05
N SER A 10 13.65 3.29 6.64
CA SER A 10 13.45 4.49 7.46
C SER A 10 11.98 4.90 7.48
N PHE A 11 11.40 4.95 8.69
CA PHE A 11 10.04 5.44 8.88
C PHE A 11 9.92 6.94 8.62
N GLY A 12 10.95 7.73 8.95
CA GLY A 12 10.89 9.19 8.82
C GLY A 12 10.59 9.66 7.39
N GLY A 13 11.26 9.06 6.40
CA GLY A 13 10.97 9.37 4.99
C GLY A 13 9.58 8.91 4.54
N CYS A 14 9.10 7.77 5.06
CA CYS A 14 7.79 7.23 4.69
C CYS A 14 6.63 8.02 5.32
N VAL A 15 6.72 8.32 6.61
CA VAL A 15 5.74 9.10 7.38
C VAL A 15 5.70 10.54 6.88
N GLY A 16 6.87 11.18 6.70
CA GLY A 16 6.93 12.55 6.17
C GLY A 16 6.37 12.66 4.75
N TYR A 17 6.51 11.62 3.93
CA TYR A 17 5.87 11.58 2.61
C TYR A 17 4.35 11.42 2.70
N ALA A 18 3.86 10.62 3.65
CA ALA A 18 2.43 10.36 3.81
C ALA A 18 1.68 11.54 4.46
N LEU A 19 2.29 12.31 5.36
CA LEU A 19 1.63 13.42 6.05
C LEU A 19 1.85 14.77 5.34
N LYS A 20 1.25 14.93 4.16
CA LYS A 20 1.27 16.19 3.37
C LYS A 20 0.00 17.02 3.61
N LYS A 21 -0.02 18.25 3.07
CA LYS A 21 -1.12 19.21 3.25
C LYS A 21 -2.49 18.65 2.86
N ASP A 22 -2.56 17.82 1.81
CA ASP A 22 -3.81 17.24 1.29
C ASP A 22 -4.02 15.78 1.73
N SER A 23 -3.71 15.50 3.00
CA SER A 23 -3.79 14.17 3.58
C SER A 23 -4.59 14.14 4.88
N GLU A 24 -5.28 13.02 5.11
CA GLU A 24 -6.12 12.80 6.27
C GLU A 24 -5.74 11.47 6.93
N ILE A 25 -5.44 11.48 8.24
CA ILE A 25 -5.23 10.25 9.01
C ILE A 25 -6.61 9.64 9.28
N ILE A 26 -6.88 8.47 8.70
CA ILE A 26 -8.17 7.77 8.86
C ILE A 26 -8.09 6.62 9.88
N HIS A 27 -6.87 6.19 10.24
CA HIS A 27 -6.66 5.19 11.29
C HIS A 27 -5.24 5.20 11.82
N VAL A 28 -5.12 4.94 13.12
CA VAL A 28 -3.86 4.79 13.84
C VAL A 28 -3.97 3.66 14.86
N ASN A 29 -2.89 2.90 15.02
CA ASN A 29 -2.72 1.89 16.06
C ASN A 29 -1.31 1.99 16.66
N GLY A 30 -1.21 2.18 17.97
CA GLY A 30 0.05 2.17 18.71
C GLY A 30 0.99 3.36 18.44
N LEU A 31 0.49 4.48 17.92
CA LEU A 31 1.30 5.66 17.56
C LEU A 31 0.62 6.93 18.07
N ARG A 32 1.43 7.86 18.58
CA ARG A 32 1.02 9.24 18.87
C ARG A 32 1.08 10.07 17.59
N THR A 33 0.06 10.90 17.36
CA THR A 33 -0.14 11.61 16.09
C THR A 33 0.16 13.11 16.14
N ASP A 34 0.83 13.59 17.19
CA ASP A 34 1.12 15.03 17.38
C ASP A 34 1.95 15.62 16.24
N SER A 35 2.88 14.81 15.70
CA SER A 35 3.72 15.21 14.58
C SER A 35 4.28 13.99 13.84
N ALA A 36 4.72 14.21 12.60
CA ALA A 36 5.45 13.19 11.84
C ALA A 36 6.71 12.69 12.58
N LYS A 37 7.35 13.56 13.39
CA LYS A 37 8.49 13.21 14.22
C LYS A 37 8.08 12.22 15.32
N THR A 38 6.99 12.50 16.04
CA THR A 38 6.49 11.64 17.12
C THR A 38 6.08 10.26 16.59
N ILE A 39 5.33 10.22 15.48
CA ILE A 39 4.95 8.97 14.80
C ILE A 39 6.19 8.16 14.42
N THR A 40 7.20 8.84 13.85
CA THR A 40 8.46 8.20 13.44
C THR A 40 9.20 7.62 14.64
N GLN A 41 9.22 8.33 15.77
CA GLN A 41 9.83 7.84 17.00
C GLN A 41 9.10 6.59 17.51
N ASP A 42 7.77 6.60 17.55
CA ASP A 42 6.98 5.45 18.03
C ASP A 42 7.19 4.20 17.16
N PHE A 43 7.22 4.36 15.83
CA PHE A 43 7.62 3.27 14.93
C PHE A 43 9.04 2.75 15.19
N ASN A 44 9.97 3.67 15.46
CA ASN A 44 11.35 3.30 15.75
C ASN A 44 11.52 2.64 17.13
N PHE A 45 10.64 2.89 18.10
CA PHE A 45 10.65 2.15 19.36
C PHE A 45 10.25 0.68 19.14
N GLN A 46 9.15 0.40 18.43
CA GLN A 46 8.74 -0.99 18.21
C GLN A 46 9.77 -1.78 17.37
N ARG A 47 10.42 -1.17 16.36
CA ARG A 47 11.43 -1.91 15.57
C ARG A 47 12.63 -2.36 16.41
N MET A 48 12.89 -1.75 17.57
CA MET A 48 13.98 -2.15 18.46
C MET A 48 13.78 -3.53 19.06
N LEU A 49 12.55 -4.08 19.04
CA LEU A 49 12.29 -5.47 19.42
C LEU A 49 12.97 -6.47 18.46
N ASN A 50 13.34 -6.04 17.24
CA ASN A 50 14.13 -6.83 16.31
C ASN A 50 15.11 -5.95 15.51
N PRO A 51 16.25 -5.56 16.12
CA PRO A 51 17.19 -4.62 15.52
C PRO A 51 17.89 -5.19 14.28
N ARG A 52 17.87 -6.53 14.09
CA ARG A 52 18.47 -7.21 12.94
C ARG A 52 17.63 -7.04 11.66
N LEU A 53 16.37 -6.63 11.75
CA LEU A 53 15.53 -6.41 10.59
C LEU A 53 15.87 -5.09 9.86
N GLY A 54 16.68 -5.19 8.80
CA GLY A 54 17.11 -4.01 8.04
C GLY A 54 15.97 -3.23 7.37
N LYS A 55 14.97 -3.94 6.81
CA LYS A 55 13.78 -3.35 6.17
C LYS A 55 12.54 -3.50 7.05
N ALA A 56 12.49 -2.71 8.13
CA ALA A 56 11.39 -2.75 9.10
C ALA A 56 10.12 -2.04 8.63
N VAL A 57 10.18 -1.16 7.62
CA VAL A 57 9.01 -0.42 7.13
C VAL A 57 8.23 -1.27 6.14
N GLY A 58 6.97 -1.56 6.45
CA GLY A 58 5.98 -2.02 5.48
C GLY A 58 5.16 -0.83 4.98
N HIS A 59 5.11 -0.62 3.66
CA HIS A 59 4.33 0.46 3.07
C HIS A 59 3.45 -0.08 1.93
N ILE A 60 2.15 0.07 2.08
CA ILE A 60 1.16 -0.38 1.10
C ILE A 60 0.35 0.81 0.64
N ILE A 61 0.22 0.97 -0.68
CA ILE A 61 -0.63 1.97 -1.29
C ILE A 61 -1.83 1.25 -1.90
N LEU A 62 -3.03 1.50 -1.39
CA LEU A 62 -4.27 1.04 -1.99
C LEU A 62 -4.85 2.17 -2.83
N SER A 63 -5.15 1.91 -4.10
CA SER A 63 -5.72 2.90 -5.02
C SER A 63 -7.01 2.39 -5.63
N TRP A 64 -8.01 3.27 -5.74
CA TRP A 64 -9.30 2.96 -6.34
C TRP A 64 -9.43 3.55 -7.74
N ASN A 65 -10.34 2.96 -8.53
CA ASN A 65 -10.66 3.50 -9.84
C ASN A 65 -11.45 4.81 -9.66
N THR A 66 -11.26 5.77 -10.56
CA THR A 66 -12.04 7.03 -10.60
C THR A 66 -13.55 6.78 -10.72
N GLU A 67 -13.95 5.71 -11.40
CA GLU A 67 -15.36 5.32 -11.54
C GLU A 67 -16.00 4.86 -10.22
N ASP A 68 -15.19 4.46 -9.24
CA ASP A 68 -15.69 4.06 -7.93
C ASP A 68 -15.82 5.24 -6.96
N LYS A 69 -15.45 6.47 -7.36
CA LYS A 69 -15.33 7.63 -6.46
C LYS A 69 -16.58 7.90 -5.62
N ASN A 70 -17.77 7.74 -6.21
CA ASN A 70 -19.05 7.93 -5.51
C ASN A 70 -19.34 6.88 -4.43
N LYS A 71 -18.63 5.74 -4.43
CA LYS A 71 -18.73 4.68 -3.41
C LYS A 71 -17.74 4.87 -2.26
N LEU A 72 -16.82 5.84 -2.36
CA LEU A 72 -15.70 5.99 -1.43
C LEU A 72 -15.98 7.04 -0.35
N ASN A 73 -15.93 6.59 0.89
CA ASN A 73 -15.79 7.44 2.07
C ASN A 73 -14.75 6.80 3.02
N ASN A 74 -14.43 7.49 4.12
CA ASN A 74 -13.40 7.02 5.05
C ASN A 74 -13.73 5.65 5.64
N ASP A 75 -15.00 5.37 5.96
CA ASP A 75 -15.41 4.08 6.55
C ASP A 75 -15.24 2.90 5.59
N ILE A 76 -15.69 3.06 4.35
CA ILE A 76 -15.55 2.04 3.31
C ILE A 76 -14.08 1.78 3.00
N MET A 77 -13.30 2.84 2.85
CA MET A 77 -11.88 2.72 2.52
C MET A 77 -11.08 2.12 3.70
N LEU A 78 -11.39 2.51 4.93
CA LEU A 78 -10.80 1.94 6.14
C LEU A 78 -11.16 0.46 6.30
N SER A 79 -12.43 0.11 6.10
CA SER A 79 -12.90 -1.28 6.18
C SER A 79 -12.22 -2.16 5.13
N ALA A 80 -12.10 -1.67 3.89
CA ALA A 80 -11.35 -2.35 2.83
C ALA A 80 -9.86 -2.51 3.19
N ALA A 81 -9.22 -1.47 3.73
CA ALA A 81 -7.81 -1.50 4.15
C ALA A 81 -7.56 -2.50 5.29
N LYS A 82 -8.39 -2.50 6.34
CA LYS A 82 -8.29 -3.47 7.45
C LYS A 82 -8.48 -4.91 6.98
N ARG A 83 -9.49 -5.19 6.15
CA ARG A 83 -9.71 -6.52 5.57
C ARG A 83 -8.56 -6.95 4.67
N TYR A 84 -7.99 -6.01 3.92
CA TYR A 84 -6.82 -6.27 3.09
C TYR A 84 -5.60 -6.69 3.94
N LEU A 85 -5.29 -5.96 5.03
CA LEU A 85 -4.21 -6.34 5.94
C LEU A 85 -4.43 -7.72 6.58
N SER A 86 -5.64 -8.00 7.04
CA SER A 86 -6.01 -9.31 7.60
C SER A 86 -5.78 -10.45 6.61
N LYS A 87 -6.16 -10.28 5.33
CA LYS A 87 -5.91 -11.28 4.27
C LYS A 87 -4.42 -11.50 3.99
N LEU A 88 -3.57 -10.53 4.32
CA LEU A 88 -2.11 -10.63 4.19
C LEU A 88 -1.42 -11.15 5.45
N ASP A 89 -2.17 -11.44 6.51
CA ASP A 89 -1.66 -11.80 7.84
C ASP A 89 -0.77 -10.69 8.45
N ILE A 90 -1.12 -9.43 8.15
CA ILE A 90 -0.51 -8.25 8.77
C ILE A 90 -1.40 -7.86 9.95
N ARG A 91 -0.96 -8.20 11.16
CA ARG A 91 -1.67 -7.99 12.43
C ARG A 91 -0.66 -7.76 13.55
N ASP A 92 -1.19 -7.35 14.71
CA ASP A 92 -0.43 -7.22 15.95
C ASP A 92 0.82 -6.36 15.76
N THR A 93 0.64 -5.18 15.18
CA THR A 93 1.72 -4.23 14.89
C THR A 93 1.19 -2.80 14.87
N GLN A 94 2.07 -1.84 15.13
CA GLN A 94 1.81 -0.44 14.81
C GLN A 94 1.40 -0.26 13.36
N CYS A 95 0.41 0.60 13.14
CA CYS A 95 -0.13 0.92 11.83
C CYS A 95 -0.61 2.37 11.77
N LEU A 96 -0.33 3.04 10.66
CA LEU A 96 -0.84 4.35 10.29
C LEU A 96 -1.49 4.24 8.91
N MET A 97 -2.73 4.69 8.78
CA MET A 97 -3.44 4.77 7.49
C MET A 97 -3.79 6.23 7.19
N VAL A 98 -3.31 6.70 6.04
CA VAL A 98 -3.48 8.08 5.60
C VAL A 98 -4.14 8.10 4.22
N ARG A 99 -5.30 8.75 4.09
CA ARG A 99 -5.96 9.00 2.82
C ARG A 99 -5.36 10.25 2.17
N HIS A 100 -5.10 10.19 0.86
CA HIS A 100 -4.64 11.34 0.07
C HIS A 100 -5.74 11.77 -0.90
N HIS A 101 -5.93 13.08 -1.04
CA HIS A 101 -6.87 13.71 -1.98
C HIS A 101 -6.18 14.44 -3.14
N ASP A 102 -4.84 14.38 -3.20
CA ASP A 102 -3.97 15.14 -4.11
C ASP A 102 -4.06 14.69 -5.59
N ARG A 103 -4.79 13.61 -5.89
CA ARG A 103 -4.90 13.02 -7.24
C ARG A 103 -6.35 12.77 -7.60
N GLN A 104 -6.60 12.61 -8.91
CA GLN A 104 -7.90 12.16 -9.41
C GLN A 104 -8.34 10.81 -8.83
N HIS A 105 -7.39 9.97 -8.39
CA HIS A 105 -7.67 8.70 -7.73
C HIS A 105 -7.47 8.82 -6.23
N ASP A 106 -8.53 8.54 -5.47
CA ASP A 106 -8.44 8.34 -4.03
C ASP A 106 -7.54 7.14 -3.74
N HIS A 107 -6.62 7.34 -2.80
CA HIS A 107 -5.72 6.29 -2.36
C HIS A 107 -5.35 6.45 -0.89
N ILE A 108 -4.97 5.32 -0.28
CA ILE A 108 -4.52 5.26 1.11
C ILE A 108 -3.08 4.77 1.15
N HIS A 109 -2.27 5.47 1.91
CA HIS A 109 -0.97 5.03 2.40
C HIS A 109 -1.16 4.29 3.71
N ILE A 110 -0.84 3.00 3.73
CA ILE A 110 -0.78 2.17 4.92
C ILE A 110 0.68 1.95 5.27
N ILE A 111 1.11 2.46 6.41
CA ILE A 111 2.47 2.30 6.93
C ILE A 111 2.36 1.43 8.18
N PHE A 112 3.09 0.32 8.22
CA PHE A 112 3.09 -0.58 9.37
C PHE A 112 4.51 -1.03 9.70
N ASN A 113 4.70 -1.46 10.95
CA ASN A 113 5.97 -2.06 11.36
C ASN A 113 6.01 -3.53 10.94
N ARG A 114 7.11 -3.96 10.31
CA ARG A 114 7.33 -5.38 10.05
C ARG A 114 7.85 -6.13 11.26
N VAL A 115 8.21 -5.43 12.33
CA VAL A 115 8.42 -6.02 13.65
C VAL A 115 7.08 -5.93 14.38
N ASN A 116 6.46 -7.07 14.64
CA ASN A 116 5.17 -7.13 15.34
C ASN A 116 5.34 -6.89 16.85
N ASP A 117 4.24 -6.89 17.59
CA ASP A 117 4.19 -6.57 19.03
C ASP A 117 4.96 -7.59 19.89
N HIS A 118 5.32 -8.74 19.31
CA HIS A 118 6.12 -9.80 19.94
C HIS A 118 7.58 -9.81 19.47
N GLY A 119 8.03 -8.77 18.75
CA GLY A 119 9.39 -8.71 18.19
C GLY A 119 9.65 -9.65 17.01
N LYS A 120 8.62 -10.31 16.47
CA LYS A 120 8.74 -11.22 15.32
C LYS A 120 8.59 -10.45 14.02
N THR A 121 9.28 -10.92 12.98
CA THR A 121 9.17 -10.35 11.64
C THR A 121 7.88 -10.80 10.96
N ILE A 122 7.06 -9.85 10.52
CA ILE A 122 5.96 -10.08 9.59
C ILE A 122 6.55 -10.43 8.21
N SER A 123 6.28 -11.66 7.79
CA SER A 123 6.81 -12.22 6.55
C SER A 123 6.26 -11.51 5.31
N ASN A 124 7.13 -11.32 4.32
CA ASN A 124 6.79 -10.82 2.99
C ASN A 124 6.68 -11.96 1.95
N SER A 125 6.71 -13.22 2.38
CA SER A 125 6.61 -14.37 1.48
C SER A 125 5.29 -14.36 0.73
N ASN A 126 5.37 -14.51 -0.60
CA ASN A 126 4.21 -14.55 -1.51
C ASN A 126 3.28 -13.32 -1.40
N GLN A 127 3.77 -12.20 -0.88
CA GLN A 127 2.93 -11.05 -0.58
C GLN A 127 2.26 -10.48 -1.83
N ARG A 128 2.93 -10.51 -2.99
CA ARG A 128 2.35 -10.09 -4.28
C ARG A 128 1.14 -10.94 -4.69
N TYR A 129 1.23 -12.25 -4.51
CA TYR A 129 0.13 -13.17 -4.81
C TYR A 129 -1.03 -12.99 -3.82
N LYS A 130 -0.73 -12.95 -2.52
CA LYS A 130 -1.74 -12.69 -1.47
C LYS A 130 -2.46 -11.35 -1.70
N SER A 131 -1.70 -10.31 -2.03
CA SER A 131 -2.19 -8.98 -2.39
C SER A 131 -3.11 -8.98 -3.59
N PHE A 132 -2.72 -9.63 -4.69
CA PHE A 132 -3.56 -9.74 -5.87
C PHE A 132 -4.88 -10.46 -5.56
N LYS A 133 -4.82 -11.59 -4.84
CA LYS A 133 -6.00 -12.36 -4.42
C LYS A 133 -6.91 -11.52 -3.52
N ALA A 134 -6.35 -10.83 -2.53
CA ALA A 134 -7.10 -9.95 -1.62
C ALA A 134 -7.78 -8.80 -2.37
N CYS A 135 -7.09 -8.13 -3.30
CA CYS A 135 -7.69 -7.08 -4.12
C CYS A 135 -8.86 -7.61 -4.97
N LYS A 136 -8.70 -8.77 -5.62
CA LYS A 136 -9.75 -9.38 -6.44
C LYS A 136 -11.01 -9.67 -5.60
N GLU A 137 -10.83 -10.31 -4.44
CA GLU A 137 -11.93 -10.66 -3.54
C GLU A 137 -12.62 -9.42 -2.96
N LEU A 138 -11.85 -8.41 -2.52
CA LEU A 138 -12.42 -7.19 -1.95
C LEU A 138 -13.09 -6.32 -3.01
N ASN A 139 -12.58 -6.29 -4.24
CA ASN A 139 -13.27 -5.61 -5.35
C ASN A 139 -14.64 -6.25 -5.62
N ALA A 140 -14.74 -7.57 -5.57
CA ALA A 140 -16.02 -8.26 -5.72
C ALA A 140 -16.96 -7.95 -4.55
N LEU A 141 -16.44 -8.01 -3.31
CA LEU A 141 -17.22 -7.77 -2.09
C LEU A 141 -17.83 -6.36 -2.03
N TYR A 142 -17.06 -5.33 -2.37
CA TYR A 142 -17.49 -3.93 -2.31
C TYR A 142 -18.08 -3.42 -3.63
N GLY A 143 -18.19 -4.27 -4.66
CA GLY A 143 -18.66 -3.86 -5.99
C GLY A 143 -17.76 -2.82 -6.66
N PHE A 144 -16.45 -2.82 -6.37
CA PHE A 144 -15.48 -1.95 -7.03
C PHE A 144 -15.14 -2.46 -8.42
N LYS A 145 -14.73 -1.54 -9.31
CA LYS A 145 -14.24 -1.91 -10.64
C LYS A 145 -13.06 -2.87 -10.54
N GLN A 146 -13.18 -3.97 -11.27
CA GLN A 146 -12.14 -4.97 -11.36
C GLN A 146 -10.95 -4.43 -12.15
N SER A 147 -9.75 -4.75 -11.68
CA SER A 147 -8.52 -4.40 -12.38
C SER A 147 -8.44 -5.18 -13.69
N GLU A 148 -8.38 -4.48 -14.82
CA GLU A 148 -8.19 -5.07 -16.15
C GLU A 148 -6.74 -5.53 -16.42
N GLY A 149 -5.91 -5.56 -15.36
CA GLY A 149 -4.53 -6.04 -15.42
C GLY A 149 -3.64 -5.17 -16.32
N LYS A 150 -2.73 -5.82 -17.07
CA LYS A 150 -1.70 -5.13 -17.88
C LYS A 150 -2.25 -4.42 -19.14
N ARG A 151 -3.54 -4.55 -19.44
CA ARG A 151 -4.14 -4.00 -20.67
C ARG A 151 -4.29 -2.48 -20.62
N ASN A 152 -4.79 -1.94 -19.50
CA ASN A 152 -5.07 -0.52 -19.35
C ASN A 152 -4.12 0.15 -18.34
N VAL A 153 -2.81 0.15 -18.65
CA VAL A 153 -1.82 0.90 -17.87
C VAL A 153 -1.39 2.15 -18.63
N ASN A 154 -1.54 3.32 -17.99
CA ASN A 154 -1.15 4.61 -18.53
C ASN A 154 0.37 4.67 -18.72
N ARG A 155 0.82 4.38 -19.95
CA ARG A 155 2.24 4.27 -20.32
C ARG A 155 3.00 5.57 -20.07
N GLY A 156 2.38 6.73 -20.28
CA GLY A 156 2.99 8.05 -20.09
C GLY A 156 3.32 8.40 -18.63
N ARG A 157 2.77 7.66 -17.65
CA ARG A 157 3.06 7.87 -16.21
C ARG A 157 4.08 6.89 -15.64
N LEU A 158 4.54 5.91 -16.43
CA LEU A 158 5.52 4.92 -15.97
C LEU A 158 6.90 5.57 -15.84
N LYS A 159 7.63 5.23 -14.78
CA LYS A 159 9.00 5.71 -14.52
C LYS A 159 9.89 4.57 -14.05
N GLY A 160 11.19 4.68 -14.35
CA GLY A 160 12.21 3.73 -13.92
C GLY A 160 11.88 2.28 -14.31
N ASN A 161 12.03 1.35 -13.36
CA ASN A 161 11.83 -0.08 -13.59
C ASN A 161 10.46 -0.46 -14.16
N ASP A 162 9.40 0.30 -13.82
CA ASP A 162 8.06 0.04 -14.34
C ASP A 162 7.98 0.37 -15.84
N LEU A 163 8.67 1.42 -16.31
CA LEU A 163 8.75 1.75 -17.75
C LEU A 163 9.47 0.64 -18.51
N THR A 164 10.66 0.23 -18.05
CA THR A 164 11.46 -0.82 -18.68
C THR A 164 10.69 -2.14 -18.78
N LYS A 165 9.98 -2.53 -17.71
CA LYS A 165 9.14 -3.73 -17.70
C LYS A 165 8.05 -3.70 -18.77
N TYR A 166 7.40 -2.55 -18.95
CA TYR A 166 6.33 -2.43 -19.94
C TYR A 166 6.85 -2.30 -21.37
N GLN A 167 8.01 -1.69 -21.59
CA GLN A 167 8.71 -1.74 -22.88
C GLN A 167 8.99 -3.18 -23.30
N ILE A 168 9.59 -4.00 -22.42
CA ILE A 168 9.83 -5.42 -22.71
C ILE A 168 8.51 -6.17 -23.00
N TYR A 169 7.47 -5.94 -22.20
CA TYR A 169 6.17 -6.57 -22.40
C TYR A 169 5.53 -6.20 -23.74
N ASP A 170 5.59 -4.93 -24.14
CA ASP A 170 5.01 -4.43 -25.38
C ASP A 170 5.82 -4.96 -26.58
N THR A 171 7.16 -5.00 -26.51
CA THR A 171 8.03 -5.62 -27.52
C THR A 171 7.75 -7.10 -27.71
N VAL A 172 7.67 -7.88 -26.62
CA VAL A 172 7.36 -9.32 -26.68
C VAL A 172 5.95 -9.56 -27.23
N LYS A 173 4.99 -8.70 -26.89
CA LYS A 173 3.62 -8.81 -27.41
C LYS A 173 3.55 -8.47 -28.90
N ALA A 174 4.30 -7.48 -29.36
CA ALA A 174 4.39 -7.13 -30.78
C ALA A 174 5.00 -8.26 -31.61
N GLY A 175 6.06 -8.90 -31.11
CA GLY A 175 6.69 -10.06 -31.75
C GLY A 175 5.88 -11.35 -31.74
N LYS A 176 4.76 -11.41 -30.99
CA LYS A 176 3.85 -12.57 -30.91
C LYS A 176 2.60 -12.47 -31.80
N ARG A 177 2.45 -11.40 -32.59
CA ARG A 177 1.38 -11.35 -33.59
C ARG A 177 1.81 -12.20 -34.80
N PRO A 178 1.10 -13.31 -35.13
CA PRO A 178 1.38 -14.01 -36.39
C PRO A 178 1.07 -13.07 -37.57
N GLN A 179 1.87 -13.19 -38.63
CA GLN A 179 1.57 -12.60 -39.94
C GLN A 179 0.32 -13.24 -40.52
#